data_AF-A0A4Q5NKD6-F1
#
_entry.id   AF-A0A4Q5NKD6-F1
#
_cell.length_a   1.000
_cell.length_b   1.000
_cell.length_c   1.000
_cell.angle_alpha   90.00
_cell.angle_beta   90.00
_cell.angle_gamma   90.00
#
_symmetry.space_group_name_H-M   'P 1'
#
loop_
_entity.id
_entity.type
_entity.pdbx_description
1 polymer ?
#
loop_
_entity_poly.entity_id
_entity_poly.type
_entity_poly.pdbx_seq_one_letter_code
_entity_poly.pdbx_strand_id
1 'polypeptide(L)'
;PFMGGMLARVFATAAPLAYNLVQPLFCALFLSALWSLGAALSRSKWLGLGVMALVGLGGHLEPLRQLSQGAALSELDWWKTSRVIPNLGVYPPRDPNAFTITEYPAFTVLIGDAHAHFYALALAMAHFCVCLGIISVRSERHKALLVALGGALVGVVALTNTWDMPLYGLLWGGCVLYTLRKDAKSQLTQSAAFVGLGLAVVVALPFFVRFRSQIGGGGFERWIPHLYSFALFWGVWIALGIIAFGFEMGRIARSREGDFRRLLLGLGIIAVLFPSIYYIGGVFAGGDGKHQDTVFKFYLQAWLLGGTAIGSEFLLRLRVWSRGKAFSVPAWVGVLALAGVLSLAPYATWKTRTQGYGEEGLSLDGGKWLSQSDHKAIEWLREQNGVVVERLGENNIGGDYIADVG
;
A
#
# COMPACT_ATOMS: atom_id res chain seq x y z
N PRO A 1 -13.90 2.71 -5.68
CA PRO A 1 -15.07 2.59 -6.59
C PRO A 1 -15.05 3.51 -7.84
N PHE A 2 -14.82 4.83 -7.70
CA PHE A 2 -14.94 5.78 -8.82
C PHE A 2 -14.02 5.49 -10.01
N MET A 3 -12.72 5.25 -9.77
CA MET A 3 -11.78 4.92 -10.86
C MET A 3 -12.14 3.63 -11.60
N GLY A 4 -12.49 2.56 -10.87
CA GLY A 4 -12.96 1.32 -11.47
C GLY A 4 -14.23 1.52 -12.31
N GLY A 5 -15.20 2.28 -11.79
CA GLY A 5 -16.43 2.60 -12.51
C GLY A 5 -16.21 3.47 -13.76
N MET A 6 -15.31 4.45 -13.70
CA MET A 6 -14.92 5.24 -14.87
C MET A 6 -14.28 4.37 -15.94
N LEU A 7 -13.33 3.50 -15.57
CA LEU A 7 -12.68 2.60 -16.53
C LEU A 7 -13.70 1.65 -17.17
N ALA A 8 -14.61 1.08 -16.38
CA ALA A 8 -15.68 0.24 -16.90
C ALA A 8 -16.54 0.99 -17.93
N ARG A 9 -16.89 2.26 -17.67
CA ARG A 9 -17.64 3.09 -18.63
C ARG A 9 -16.83 3.41 -19.89
N VAL A 10 -15.56 3.81 -19.75
CA VAL A 10 -14.66 4.14 -20.87
C VAL A 10 -14.48 2.96 -21.80
N PHE A 11 -14.36 1.74 -21.24
CA PHE A 11 -14.20 0.51 -22.01
C PHE A 11 -15.52 -0.19 -22.33
N ALA A 12 -16.67 0.44 -22.07
CA ALA A 12 -18.00 -0.16 -22.27
C ALA A 12 -18.14 -1.57 -21.67
N THR A 13 -17.48 -1.81 -20.53
CA THR A 13 -17.49 -3.10 -19.83
C THR A 13 -18.80 -3.28 -19.07
N ALA A 14 -19.47 -4.41 -19.29
CA ALA A 14 -20.70 -4.72 -18.58
C ALA A 14 -20.47 -4.74 -17.05
N ALA A 15 -21.40 -4.13 -16.30
CA ALA A 15 -21.29 -3.99 -14.85
C ALA A 15 -21.00 -5.31 -14.11
N PRO A 16 -21.60 -6.48 -14.48
CA PRO A 16 -21.31 -7.74 -13.80
C PRO A 16 -19.85 -8.21 -13.96
N LEU A 17 -19.16 -7.78 -15.03
CA LEU A 17 -17.77 -8.12 -15.31
C LEU A 17 -16.79 -7.07 -14.77
N ALA A 18 -17.23 -5.83 -14.65
CA ALA A 18 -16.39 -4.67 -14.39
C ALA A 18 -15.55 -4.82 -13.11
N TYR A 19 -16.19 -5.20 -11.99
CA TYR A 19 -15.50 -5.34 -10.71
C TYR A 19 -14.36 -6.37 -10.77
N ASN A 20 -14.66 -7.55 -11.33
CA ASN A 20 -13.74 -8.68 -11.43
C ASN A 20 -12.61 -8.45 -12.46
N LEU A 21 -12.77 -7.52 -13.40
CA LEU A 21 -11.71 -7.12 -14.34
C LEU A 21 -10.84 -5.98 -13.82
N VAL A 22 -11.42 -5.04 -13.07
CA VAL A 22 -10.68 -3.91 -12.47
C VAL A 22 -9.64 -4.41 -11.46
N GLN A 23 -9.98 -5.41 -10.67
CA GLN A 23 -9.07 -5.91 -9.63
C GLN A 23 -7.75 -6.50 -10.19
N PRO A 24 -7.74 -7.46 -11.12
CA PRO A 24 -6.51 -7.97 -11.69
C PRO A 24 -5.75 -6.91 -12.51
N LEU A 25 -6.46 -5.96 -13.14
CA LEU A 25 -5.82 -4.84 -13.84
C LEU A 25 -4.98 -3.97 -12.89
N PHE A 26 -5.55 -3.51 -11.78
CA PHE A 26 -4.82 -2.67 -10.83
C PHE A 26 -3.73 -3.43 -10.09
N CYS A 27 -3.94 -4.72 -9.82
CA CYS A 27 -2.87 -5.61 -9.35
C CYS A 27 -1.69 -5.66 -10.33
N ALA A 28 -1.96 -5.86 -11.62
CA ALA A 28 -0.92 -5.91 -12.65
C ALA A 28 -0.20 -4.56 -12.79
N LEU A 29 -0.92 -3.44 -12.75
CA LEU A 29 -0.33 -2.09 -12.78
C LEU A 29 0.58 -1.85 -11.56
N PHE A 30 0.14 -2.24 -10.37
CA PHE A 30 0.95 -2.16 -9.15
C PHE A 30 2.22 -3.00 -9.24
N LEU A 31 2.10 -4.29 -9.53
CA LEU A 31 3.24 -5.21 -9.53
C LEU A 31 4.22 -4.91 -10.67
N SER A 32 3.74 -4.53 -11.86
CA SER A 32 4.62 -4.17 -12.98
C SER A 32 5.40 -2.87 -12.71
N ALA A 33 4.75 -1.85 -12.15
CA ALA A 33 5.44 -0.62 -11.76
C ALA A 33 6.45 -0.86 -10.64
N LEU A 34 6.10 -1.66 -9.63
CA LEU A 34 7.01 -2.07 -8.55
C LEU A 34 8.21 -2.88 -9.07
N TRP A 35 7.99 -3.78 -10.03
CA TRP A 35 9.08 -4.52 -10.69
C TRP A 35 10.01 -3.57 -11.44
N SER A 36 9.47 -2.66 -12.24
CA SER A 36 10.25 -1.66 -12.99
C SER A 36 11.08 -0.77 -12.06
N LEU A 37 10.45 -0.24 -11.00
CA LEU A 37 11.12 0.56 -9.98
C LEU A 37 12.22 -0.23 -9.27
N GLY A 38 11.90 -1.43 -8.80
CA GLY A 38 12.84 -2.34 -8.15
C GLY A 38 14.02 -2.67 -9.05
N ALA A 39 13.78 -2.89 -10.35
CA ALA A 39 14.82 -3.19 -11.33
C ALA A 39 15.77 -2.01 -11.56
N ALA A 40 15.22 -0.79 -11.62
CA ALA A 40 16.01 0.44 -11.72
C ALA A 40 16.87 0.63 -10.46
N LEU A 41 16.28 0.52 -9.27
CA LEU A 41 16.98 0.74 -8.00
C LEU A 41 18.04 -0.32 -7.72
N SER A 42 17.79 -1.58 -8.09
CA SER A 42 18.71 -2.70 -7.89
C SER A 42 19.61 -3.02 -9.10
N ARG A 43 19.49 -2.23 -10.19
CA ARG A 43 20.27 -2.37 -11.43
C ARG A 43 20.19 -3.77 -12.06
N SER A 44 19.03 -4.41 -11.96
CA SER A 44 18.79 -5.75 -12.48
C SER A 44 17.30 -6.07 -12.55
N LYS A 45 16.80 -6.49 -13.71
CA LYS A 45 15.40 -6.96 -13.83
C LYS A 45 15.08 -8.13 -12.90
N TRP A 46 16.04 -9.03 -12.67
CA TRP A 46 15.82 -10.19 -11.79
C TRP A 46 15.80 -9.82 -10.31
N LEU A 47 16.64 -8.87 -9.89
CA LEU A 47 16.57 -8.37 -8.52
C LEU A 47 15.31 -7.53 -8.33
N GLY A 48 14.89 -6.77 -9.35
CA GLY A 48 13.60 -6.07 -9.36
C GLY A 48 12.42 -7.03 -9.19
N LEU A 49 12.45 -8.21 -9.81
CA LEU A 49 11.43 -9.24 -9.60
C LEU A 49 11.42 -9.72 -8.15
N GLY A 50 12.60 -9.86 -7.54
CA GLY A 50 12.74 -10.14 -6.10
C GLY A 50 12.16 -9.01 -5.22
N VAL A 51 12.38 -7.74 -5.57
CA VAL A 51 11.77 -6.59 -4.86
C VAL A 51 10.25 -6.64 -4.98
N MET A 52 9.73 -6.89 -6.18
CA MET A 52 8.29 -7.04 -6.40
C MET A 52 7.70 -8.19 -5.57
N ALA A 53 8.37 -9.34 -5.54
CA ALA A 53 7.95 -10.47 -4.74
C ALA A 53 7.96 -10.15 -3.24
N LEU A 54 9.03 -9.55 -2.71
CA LEU A 54 9.14 -9.23 -1.28
C LEU A 54 8.16 -8.14 -0.83
N VAL A 55 8.01 -7.08 -1.61
CA VAL A 55 7.22 -5.90 -1.21
C VAL A 55 5.74 -6.07 -1.58
N GLY A 56 5.46 -6.57 -2.78
CA GLY A 56 4.11 -6.66 -3.32
C GLY A 56 3.40 -7.97 -3.02
N LEU A 57 4.15 -9.08 -2.89
CA LEU A 57 3.61 -10.43 -2.69
C LEU A 57 4.08 -11.08 -1.38
N GLY A 58 4.92 -10.41 -0.59
CA GLY A 58 5.42 -10.89 0.69
C GLY A 58 4.52 -10.42 1.83
N GLY A 59 4.53 -11.19 2.92
CA GLY A 59 3.86 -10.85 4.17
C GLY A 59 4.86 -10.70 5.33
N HIS A 60 4.52 -11.28 6.47
CA HIS A 60 5.20 -11.09 7.75
C HIS A 60 5.15 -12.39 8.58
N LEU A 61 5.59 -12.34 9.85
CA LEU A 61 5.85 -13.53 10.68
C LEU A 61 4.65 -14.02 11.51
N GLU A 62 3.50 -13.36 11.44
CA GLU A 62 2.32 -13.77 12.22
C GLU A 62 1.85 -15.19 11.92
N PRO A 63 1.83 -15.69 10.67
CA PRO A 63 1.50 -17.08 10.40
C PRO A 63 2.43 -18.07 11.09
N LEU A 64 3.73 -17.78 11.21
CA LEU A 64 4.66 -18.66 11.94
C LEU A 64 4.27 -18.78 13.41
N ARG A 65 3.77 -17.69 14.02
CA ARG A 65 3.26 -17.73 15.38
C ARG A 65 2.05 -18.66 15.48
N GLN A 66 1.11 -18.60 14.54
CA GLN A 66 -0.04 -19.50 14.52
C GLN A 66 0.39 -20.97 14.39
N LEU A 67 1.32 -21.27 13.47
CA LEU A 67 1.88 -22.62 13.32
C LEU A 67 2.57 -23.10 14.61
N SER A 68 3.32 -22.22 15.29
CA SER A 68 3.98 -22.55 16.55
C SER A 68 3.00 -22.84 17.70
N GLN A 69 1.75 -22.41 17.56
CA GLN A 69 0.66 -22.68 18.51
C GLN A 69 -0.17 -23.92 18.13
N GLY A 70 0.27 -24.69 17.13
CA GLY A 70 -0.37 -25.93 16.71
C GLY A 70 -1.39 -25.79 15.60
N ALA A 71 -1.58 -24.60 15.01
CA ALA A 71 -2.46 -24.45 13.84
C ALA A 71 -1.89 -25.22 12.65
N ALA A 72 -2.74 -25.94 11.91
CA ALA A 72 -2.35 -26.51 10.63
C ALA A 72 -2.15 -25.40 9.58
N LEU A 73 -1.36 -25.68 8.53
CA LEU A 73 -1.19 -24.74 7.41
C LEU A 73 -2.54 -24.38 6.75
N SER A 74 -3.48 -25.32 6.73
CA SER A 74 -4.83 -25.12 6.23
C SER A 74 -5.74 -24.31 7.18
N GLU A 75 -5.35 -24.10 8.42
CA GLU A 75 -6.18 -23.44 9.44
C GLU A 75 -5.65 -22.06 9.81
N LEU A 76 -4.67 -21.55 9.06
CA LEU A 76 -4.16 -20.21 9.25
C LEU A 76 -5.28 -19.18 9.17
N ASP A 77 -5.45 -18.42 10.24
CA ASP A 77 -6.36 -17.30 10.33
C ASP A 77 -5.79 -16.14 9.51
N TRP A 78 -6.28 -16.06 8.27
CA TRP A 78 -5.96 -15.02 7.31
C TRP A 78 -6.38 -13.63 7.80
N TRP A 79 -7.49 -13.51 8.52
CA TRP A 79 -8.00 -12.22 8.98
C TRP A 79 -7.05 -11.61 10.01
N LYS A 80 -6.54 -12.44 10.91
CA LYS A 80 -5.52 -12.05 11.90
C LYS A 80 -4.22 -11.58 11.25
N THR A 81 -3.88 -12.01 10.04
CA THR A 81 -2.68 -11.51 9.34
C THR A 81 -2.76 -10.02 9.02
N SER A 82 -3.97 -9.46 8.86
CA SER A 82 -4.17 -8.02 8.65
C SER A 82 -4.40 -7.23 9.94
N ARG A 83 -4.28 -7.86 11.11
CA ARG A 83 -4.68 -7.32 12.43
C ARG A 83 -3.69 -7.73 13.52
N VAL A 84 -2.40 -7.59 13.22
CA VAL A 84 -1.34 -8.19 14.04
C VAL A 84 -1.10 -7.41 15.33
N ILE A 85 -1.25 -6.08 15.28
CA ILE A 85 -0.85 -5.20 16.37
C ILE A 85 -2.09 -4.77 17.18
N PRO A 86 -2.14 -5.04 18.50
CA PRO A 86 -3.27 -4.69 19.35
C PRO A 86 -3.34 -3.18 19.61
N ASN A 87 -4.55 -2.66 19.83
CA ASN A 87 -4.78 -1.25 20.15
C ASN A 87 -4.23 -0.87 21.54
N LEU A 88 -4.38 -1.77 22.52
CA LEU A 88 -4.13 -1.50 23.94
C LEU A 88 -2.74 -1.92 24.45
N GLY A 89 -1.77 -2.17 23.58
CA GLY A 89 -0.40 -2.51 23.98
C GLY A 89 -0.24 -3.84 24.74
N VAL A 90 -1.31 -4.63 24.90
CA VAL A 90 -1.33 -5.95 25.55
C VAL A 90 -1.47 -7.03 24.47
N TYR A 91 -0.67 -8.10 24.56
CA TYR A 91 -0.72 -9.21 23.61
C TYR A 91 -0.66 -10.58 24.31
N PRO A 92 -1.53 -11.55 23.97
CA PRO A 92 -2.70 -11.38 23.11
C PRO A 92 -3.70 -10.36 23.71
N PRO A 93 -4.48 -9.65 22.89
CA PRO A 93 -5.42 -8.66 23.40
C PRO A 93 -6.51 -9.36 24.25
N ARG A 94 -6.93 -8.70 25.34
CA ARG A 94 -7.99 -9.23 26.24
C ARG A 94 -9.35 -9.26 25.54
N ASP A 95 -9.66 -8.21 24.80
CA ASP A 95 -10.76 -8.15 23.86
C ASP A 95 -10.24 -8.62 22.49
N PRO A 96 -10.78 -9.70 21.90
CA PRO A 96 -10.42 -10.17 20.56
C PRO A 96 -10.54 -9.10 19.47
N ASN A 97 -11.35 -8.05 19.68
CA ASN A 97 -11.57 -6.95 18.75
C ASN A 97 -10.61 -5.76 18.94
N ALA A 98 -9.77 -5.77 19.98
CA ALA A 98 -8.85 -4.67 20.29
C ALA A 98 -7.57 -4.71 19.43
N PHE A 99 -7.71 -4.62 18.11
CA PHE A 99 -6.60 -4.61 17.13
C PHE A 99 -6.57 -3.35 16.27
N THR A 100 -5.38 -2.99 15.82
CA THR A 100 -5.18 -2.05 14.72
C THR A 100 -5.29 -2.79 13.38
N ILE A 101 -5.82 -2.13 12.35
CA ILE A 101 -5.79 -2.67 10.99
C ILE A 101 -4.38 -2.45 10.44
N THR A 102 -3.66 -3.54 10.20
CA THR A 102 -2.28 -3.59 9.70
C THR A 102 -2.24 -4.39 8.41
N GLU A 103 -2.88 -3.88 7.36
CA GLU A 103 -2.80 -4.51 6.05
C GLU A 103 -1.40 -4.39 5.44
N TYR A 104 -1.10 -5.33 4.55
CA TYR A 104 0.10 -5.35 3.71
C TYR A 104 -0.32 -5.52 2.24
N PRO A 105 0.52 -5.12 1.26
CA PRO A 105 0.09 -5.01 -0.13
C PRO A 105 -0.56 -6.26 -0.71
N ALA A 106 -0.02 -7.44 -0.38
CA ALA A 106 -0.57 -8.70 -0.86
C ALA A 106 -1.96 -8.99 -0.26
N PHE A 107 -2.21 -8.65 1.01
CA PHE A 107 -3.54 -8.77 1.62
C PHE A 107 -4.58 -7.90 0.89
N THR A 108 -4.27 -6.61 0.73
CA THR A 108 -5.13 -5.64 0.01
C THR A 108 -5.47 -6.11 -1.40
N VAL A 109 -4.50 -6.67 -2.12
CA VAL A 109 -4.71 -7.14 -3.49
C VAL A 109 -5.53 -8.44 -3.54
N LEU A 110 -5.31 -9.35 -2.59
CA LEU A 110 -5.93 -10.67 -2.58
C LEU A 110 -7.34 -10.69 -1.99
N ILE A 111 -7.65 -9.81 -1.04
CA ILE A 111 -8.93 -9.84 -0.32
C ILE A 111 -10.15 -9.64 -1.23
N GLY A 112 -10.00 -9.00 -2.39
CA GLY A 112 -11.16 -8.77 -3.26
C GLY A 112 -11.78 -7.40 -3.11
N ASP A 113 -11.19 -6.51 -2.32
CA ASP A 113 -11.89 -5.31 -1.84
C ASP A 113 -11.34 -4.03 -2.48
N ALA A 114 -12.10 -3.47 -3.43
CA ALA A 114 -11.69 -2.32 -4.23
C ALA A 114 -11.90 -0.98 -3.50
N HIS A 115 -11.33 -0.87 -2.30
CA HIS A 115 -11.26 0.35 -1.51
C HIS A 115 -10.26 1.36 -2.09
N ALA A 116 -10.28 2.59 -1.55
CA ALA A 116 -9.38 3.68 -1.95
C ALA A 116 -7.89 3.27 -1.99
N HIS A 117 -7.42 2.61 -0.95
CA HIS A 117 -6.02 2.20 -0.80
C HIS A 117 -5.61 1.12 -1.81
N PHE A 118 -6.53 0.25 -2.26
CA PHE A 118 -6.27 -0.73 -3.32
C PHE A 118 -5.82 -0.06 -4.63
N TYR A 119 -6.57 0.96 -5.08
CA TYR A 119 -6.18 1.72 -6.27
C TYR A 119 -4.91 2.55 -6.04
N ALA A 120 -4.73 3.04 -4.82
CA ALA A 120 -3.57 3.84 -4.45
C ALA A 120 -2.25 3.07 -4.58
N LEU A 121 -2.22 1.74 -4.44
CA LEU A 121 -1.01 0.93 -4.63
C LEU A 121 -0.38 1.13 -6.02
N ALA A 122 -1.19 1.10 -7.08
CA ALA A 122 -0.71 1.30 -8.44
C ALA A 122 -0.23 2.74 -8.67
N LEU A 123 -0.99 3.72 -8.17
CA LEU A 123 -0.64 5.14 -8.27
C LEU A 123 0.64 5.46 -7.50
N ALA A 124 0.85 4.85 -6.33
CA ALA A 124 2.06 4.97 -5.53
C ALA A 124 3.30 4.56 -6.32
N MET A 125 3.29 3.37 -6.92
CA MET A 125 4.44 2.87 -7.66
C MET A 125 4.70 3.69 -8.93
N ALA A 126 3.65 4.13 -9.63
CA ALA A 126 3.78 5.05 -10.75
C ALA A 126 4.41 6.39 -10.31
N HIS A 127 3.94 6.94 -9.18
CA HIS A 127 4.49 8.17 -8.61
C HIS A 127 5.96 8.02 -8.20
N PHE A 128 6.34 6.89 -7.61
CA PHE A 128 7.74 6.63 -7.23
C PHE A 128 8.64 6.50 -8.46
N CYS A 129 8.16 5.87 -9.53
CA CYS A 129 8.85 5.84 -10.83
C CYS A 129 9.06 7.25 -11.41
N VAL A 130 8.04 8.12 -11.37
CA VAL A 130 8.16 9.52 -11.80
C VAL A 130 9.18 10.27 -10.94
N CYS A 131 9.14 10.10 -9.61
CA CYS A 131 10.07 10.74 -8.69
C CYS A 131 11.53 10.28 -8.89
N LEU A 132 11.75 8.98 -9.15
CA LEU A 132 13.07 8.49 -9.55
C LEU A 132 13.49 9.11 -10.90
N GLY A 133 12.56 9.23 -11.84
CA GLY A 133 12.79 9.88 -13.13
C GLY A 133 13.24 11.34 -12.99
N ILE A 134 12.60 12.13 -12.12
CA ILE A 134 12.97 13.54 -11.84
C ILE A 134 14.46 13.65 -11.50
N ILE A 135 14.96 12.79 -10.62
CA ILE A 135 16.36 12.86 -10.21
C ILE A 135 17.32 12.21 -11.22
N SER A 136 16.86 11.30 -12.08
CA SER A 136 17.72 10.43 -12.91
C SER A 136 17.88 10.92 -14.34
N VAL A 137 16.84 11.52 -14.92
CA VAL A 137 16.83 11.97 -16.30
C VAL A 137 17.80 13.14 -16.50
N ARG A 138 18.54 13.11 -17.62
CA ARG A 138 19.52 14.15 -17.97
C ARG A 138 18.93 15.31 -18.76
N SER A 139 17.93 15.05 -19.59
CA SER A 139 17.27 16.08 -20.40
C SER A 139 16.43 17.00 -19.52
N GLU A 140 16.74 18.30 -19.52
CA GLU A 140 15.99 19.32 -18.76
C GLU A 140 14.51 19.33 -19.12
N ARG A 141 14.16 19.21 -20.42
CA ARG A 141 12.75 19.20 -20.86
C ARG A 141 11.97 18.01 -20.31
N HIS A 142 12.53 16.80 -20.41
CA HIS A 142 11.89 15.60 -19.86
C HIS A 142 11.80 15.67 -18.34
N LYS A 143 12.82 16.23 -17.69
CA LYS A 143 12.83 16.43 -16.26
C LYS A 143 11.72 17.39 -15.81
N ALA A 144 11.60 18.55 -16.47
CA ALA A 144 10.54 19.51 -16.23
C ALA A 144 9.14 18.90 -16.43
N LEU A 145 8.96 18.08 -17.47
CA LEU A 145 7.72 17.33 -17.69
C LEU A 145 7.42 16.37 -16.51
N LEU A 146 8.42 15.61 -16.04
CA LEU A 146 8.26 14.71 -14.90
C LEU A 146 7.98 15.46 -13.59
N VAL A 147 8.56 16.64 -13.40
CA VAL A 147 8.25 17.51 -12.25
C VAL A 147 6.79 17.94 -12.27
N ALA A 148 6.30 18.44 -13.41
CA ALA A 148 4.90 18.83 -13.55
C ALA A 148 3.94 17.64 -13.39
N LEU A 149 4.26 16.49 -14.02
CA LEU A 149 3.49 15.25 -13.89
C LEU A 149 3.45 14.74 -12.44
N GLY A 150 4.58 14.79 -11.74
CA GLY A 150 4.65 14.39 -10.33
C GLY A 150 3.75 15.25 -9.44
N GLY A 151 3.66 16.55 -9.71
CA GLY A 151 2.73 17.44 -9.02
C GLY A 151 1.27 17.09 -9.30
N ALA A 152 0.91 16.84 -10.56
CA ALA A 152 -0.42 16.36 -10.92
C ALA A 152 -0.77 15.03 -10.24
N LEU A 153 0.17 14.08 -10.17
CA LEU A 153 -0.01 12.80 -9.48
C LEU A 153 -0.23 12.97 -7.97
N VAL A 154 0.42 13.94 -7.31
CA VAL A 154 0.12 14.28 -5.90
C VAL A 154 -1.36 14.70 -5.75
N GLY A 155 -1.90 15.47 -6.70
CA GLY A 155 -3.32 15.81 -6.72
C GLY A 155 -4.24 14.61 -6.93
N VAL A 156 -3.89 13.69 -7.84
CA VAL A 156 -4.64 12.43 -8.07
C VAL A 156 -4.63 11.54 -6.81
N VAL A 157 -3.49 11.46 -6.13
CA VAL A 157 -3.34 10.73 -4.87
C VAL A 157 -4.22 11.35 -3.79
N ALA A 158 -4.26 12.68 -3.69
CA ALA A 158 -5.12 13.37 -2.72
C ALA A 158 -6.62 13.03 -2.88
N LEU A 159 -7.07 12.88 -4.13
CA LEU A 159 -8.43 12.42 -4.47
C LEU A 159 -8.64 10.93 -4.20
N THR A 160 -7.63 10.10 -4.47
CA THR A 160 -7.76 8.64 -4.36
C THR A 160 -7.71 8.18 -2.93
N ASN A 161 -6.68 8.58 -2.21
CA ASN A 161 -6.42 8.24 -0.82
C ASN A 161 -5.69 9.42 -0.17
N THR A 162 -6.48 10.32 0.41
CA THR A 162 -6.01 11.63 0.89
C THR A 162 -4.83 11.55 1.86
N TRP A 163 -4.75 10.47 2.66
CA TRP A 163 -3.71 10.31 3.67
C TRP A 163 -2.33 9.94 3.11
N ASP A 164 -2.25 9.58 1.84
CA ASP A 164 -1.00 9.31 1.14
C ASP A 164 -0.34 10.62 0.66
N MET A 165 -1.14 11.68 0.49
CA MET A 165 -0.71 12.97 -0.05
C MET A 165 0.46 13.59 0.70
N PRO A 166 0.51 13.63 2.06
CA PRO A 166 1.64 14.24 2.77
C PRO A 166 2.97 13.55 2.46
N LEU A 167 3.01 12.21 2.53
CA LEU A 167 4.23 11.44 2.27
C LEU A 167 4.66 11.55 0.81
N TYR A 168 3.71 11.53 -0.13
CA TYR A 168 4.01 11.51 -1.56
C TYR A 168 4.33 12.89 -2.10
N GLY A 169 3.74 13.94 -1.50
CA GLY A 169 4.12 15.33 -1.71
C GLY A 169 5.53 15.61 -1.19
N LEU A 170 5.89 15.09 0.00
CA LEU A 170 7.25 15.18 0.53
C LEU A 170 8.26 14.44 -0.36
N LEU A 171 7.93 13.25 -0.87
CA LEU A 171 8.77 12.53 -1.83
C LEU A 171 9.01 13.35 -3.10
N TRP A 172 7.93 13.85 -3.71
CA TRP A 172 8.00 14.68 -4.92
C TRP A 172 8.81 15.95 -4.69
N GLY A 173 8.47 16.72 -3.65
CA GLY A 173 9.18 17.94 -3.27
C GLY A 173 10.65 17.67 -2.97
N GLY A 174 10.96 16.57 -2.27
CA GLY A 174 12.33 16.12 -2.03
C GLY A 174 13.13 15.87 -3.31
N CYS A 175 12.53 15.23 -4.31
CA CYS A 175 13.14 14.98 -5.62
C CYS A 175 13.32 16.27 -6.44
N VAL A 176 12.37 17.20 -6.38
CA VAL A 176 12.48 18.52 -7.02
C VAL A 176 13.62 19.32 -6.37
N LEU A 177 13.65 19.40 -5.04
CA LEU A 177 14.71 20.08 -4.30
C LEU A 177 16.09 19.44 -4.54
N TYR A 178 16.17 18.11 -4.59
CA TYR A 178 17.40 17.40 -4.93
C TYR A 178 17.95 17.84 -6.29
N THR A 179 17.06 17.98 -7.28
CA THR A 179 17.42 18.41 -8.62
C THR A 179 17.86 19.87 -8.66
N LEU A 180 17.08 20.77 -8.08
CA LEU A 180 17.38 22.21 -8.06
C LEU A 180 18.65 22.53 -7.27
N ARG A 181 19.01 21.75 -6.25
CA ARG A 181 20.30 21.90 -5.57
C ARG A 181 21.50 21.56 -6.46
N LYS A 182 21.34 20.65 -7.42
CA LYS A 182 22.40 20.30 -8.38
C LYS A 182 22.49 21.26 -9.55
N ASP A 183 21.37 21.88 -9.93
CA ASP A 183 21.32 22.89 -10.98
C ASP A 183 20.34 24.01 -10.61
N ALA A 184 20.81 24.92 -9.75
CA ALA A 184 19.98 25.99 -9.20
C ALA A 184 19.59 27.05 -10.23
N LYS A 185 20.21 27.06 -11.41
CA LYS A 185 19.97 28.07 -12.46
C LYS A 185 18.93 27.63 -13.49
N SER A 186 18.42 26.40 -13.42
CA SER A 186 17.44 25.88 -14.38
C SER A 186 16.07 26.55 -14.22
N GLN A 187 15.82 27.63 -14.97
CA GLN A 187 14.53 28.35 -14.99
C GLN A 187 13.36 27.45 -15.41
N LEU A 188 13.60 26.52 -16.35
CA LEU A 188 12.57 25.59 -16.82
C LEU A 188 12.13 24.63 -15.70
N THR A 189 13.07 24.05 -14.96
CA THR A 189 12.76 23.16 -13.85
C THR A 189 12.08 23.90 -12.69
N GLN A 190 12.51 25.14 -12.41
CA GLN A 190 11.84 26.00 -11.42
C GLN A 190 10.39 26.30 -11.82
N SER A 191 10.17 26.71 -13.07
CA SER A 191 8.83 26.99 -13.60
C SER A 191 7.95 25.73 -13.54
N ALA A 192 8.50 24.57 -13.91
CA ALA A 192 7.80 23.31 -13.82
C ALA A 192 7.43 22.91 -12.38
N ALA A 193 8.25 23.28 -11.38
CA ALA A 193 7.92 23.05 -9.98
C ALA A 193 6.69 23.88 -9.53
N PHE A 194 6.62 25.17 -9.93
CA PHE A 194 5.44 26.00 -9.68
C PHE A 194 4.20 25.46 -10.41
N VAL A 195 4.35 25.05 -11.67
CA VAL A 195 3.28 24.39 -12.43
C VAL A 195 2.85 23.09 -11.73
N GLY A 196 3.77 22.26 -11.28
CA GLY A 196 3.48 21.04 -10.55
C GLY A 196 2.70 21.28 -9.25
N LEU A 197 3.07 22.31 -8.47
CA LEU A 197 2.31 22.73 -7.28
C LEU A 197 0.89 23.18 -7.66
N GLY A 198 0.75 23.99 -8.71
CA GLY A 198 -0.55 24.43 -9.22
C GLY A 198 -1.41 23.25 -9.68
N LEU A 199 -0.83 22.29 -10.41
CA LEU A 199 -1.51 21.08 -10.86
C LEU A 199 -1.96 20.20 -9.69
N ALA A 200 -1.15 20.06 -8.63
CA ALA A 200 -1.54 19.31 -7.44
C ALA A 200 -2.84 19.87 -6.84
N VAL A 201 -2.95 21.21 -6.76
CA VAL A 201 -4.14 21.89 -6.26
C VAL A 201 -5.31 21.75 -7.24
N VAL A 202 -5.12 22.10 -8.51
CA VAL A 202 -6.19 22.10 -9.52
C VAL A 202 -6.82 20.72 -9.69
N VAL A 203 -6.00 19.66 -9.68
CA VAL A 203 -6.49 18.28 -9.81
C VAL A 203 -7.29 17.86 -8.58
N ALA A 204 -6.87 18.25 -7.38
CA ALA A 204 -7.54 17.86 -6.14
C ALA A 204 -8.73 18.76 -5.77
N LEU A 205 -8.79 19.98 -6.30
CA LEU A 205 -9.77 21.01 -5.92
C LEU A 205 -11.24 20.56 -6.10
N PRO A 206 -11.66 19.91 -7.20
CA PRO A 206 -13.05 19.51 -7.37
C PRO A 206 -13.55 18.58 -6.27
N PHE A 207 -12.66 17.72 -5.75
CA PHE A 207 -12.96 16.85 -4.62
C PHE A 207 -13.10 17.67 -3.34
N PHE A 208 -12.10 18.48 -2.99
CA PHE A 208 -12.09 19.21 -1.72
C PHE A 208 -13.19 20.29 -1.60
N VAL A 209 -13.63 20.87 -2.71
CA VAL A 209 -14.75 21.85 -2.70
C VAL A 209 -16.07 21.20 -2.27
N ARG A 210 -16.28 19.92 -2.58
CA ARG A 210 -17.53 19.19 -2.28
C ARG A 210 -17.39 18.19 -1.15
N PHE A 211 -16.17 17.95 -0.68
CA PHE A 211 -15.89 16.94 0.33
C PHE A 211 -16.53 17.31 1.66
N ARG A 212 -17.29 16.37 2.23
CA ARG A 212 -17.79 16.43 3.59
C ARG A 212 -17.06 15.36 4.39
N SER A 213 -16.27 15.80 5.37
CA SER A 213 -15.49 14.89 6.21
C SER A 213 -16.41 14.05 7.09
N GLN A 214 -16.18 12.73 7.10
CA GLN A 214 -16.74 11.80 8.10
C GLN A 214 -15.84 11.71 9.35
N ILE A 215 -14.70 12.40 9.36
CA ILE A 215 -13.68 12.38 10.41
C ILE A 215 -13.82 13.67 11.23
N GLY A 216 -13.85 13.53 12.56
CA GLY A 216 -14.03 14.59 13.55
C GLY A 216 -12.75 15.30 14.00
N GLY A 217 -11.72 15.35 13.15
CA GLY A 217 -10.41 15.93 13.46
C GLY A 217 -9.34 14.88 13.80
N GLY A 218 -8.37 15.25 14.64
CA GLY A 218 -7.27 14.39 15.08
C GLY A 218 -6.47 15.09 16.18
N GLY A 219 -5.62 14.33 16.87
CA GLY A 219 -4.92 14.84 18.05
C GLY A 219 -3.56 14.20 18.27
N PHE A 220 -2.71 14.92 19.01
CA PHE A 220 -1.44 14.37 19.49
C PHE A 220 -1.70 13.53 20.74
N GLU A 221 -1.51 12.23 20.62
CA GLU A 221 -1.62 11.27 21.70
C GLU A 221 -0.50 10.24 21.52
N ARG A 222 0.19 9.91 22.61
CA ARG A 222 1.28 8.93 22.56
C ARG A 222 0.69 7.53 22.54
N TRP A 223 1.05 6.75 21.53
CA TRP A 223 0.72 5.34 21.41
C TRP A 223 2.00 4.53 21.19
N ILE A 224 2.11 3.39 21.86
CA ILE A 224 3.27 2.50 21.72
C ILE A 224 2.75 1.13 21.33
N PRO A 225 3.10 0.61 20.14
CA PRO A 225 2.68 -0.73 19.76
C PRO A 225 3.36 -1.76 20.65
N HIS A 226 2.65 -2.84 20.97
CA HIS A 226 3.24 -3.95 21.70
C HIS A 226 4.43 -4.55 20.93
N LEU A 227 5.58 -4.68 21.60
CA LEU A 227 6.87 -4.96 20.96
C LEU A 227 6.87 -6.28 20.17
N TYR A 228 6.30 -7.34 20.75
CA TYR A 228 6.28 -8.65 20.09
C TYR A 228 5.43 -8.65 18.81
N SER A 229 4.21 -8.11 18.86
CA SER A 229 3.34 -7.99 17.68
C SER A 229 3.91 -7.04 16.64
N PHE A 230 4.58 -5.97 17.10
CA PHE A 230 5.31 -5.08 16.21
C PHE A 230 6.46 -5.82 15.51
N ALA A 231 7.22 -6.66 16.24
CA ALA A 231 8.27 -7.49 15.67
C ALA A 231 7.73 -8.58 14.72
N LEU A 232 6.54 -9.13 14.98
CA LEU A 232 5.90 -10.07 14.05
C LEU A 232 5.57 -9.42 12.71
N PHE A 233 5.14 -8.16 12.72
CA PHE A 233 4.77 -7.42 11.51
C PHE A 233 5.97 -6.77 10.81
N TRP A 234 6.79 -6.01 11.56
CA TRP A 234 7.89 -5.21 11.02
C TRP A 234 9.29 -5.82 11.18
N GLY A 235 9.44 -6.86 12.00
CA GLY A 235 10.77 -7.36 12.41
C GLY A 235 11.66 -7.78 11.26
N VAL A 236 11.09 -8.40 10.21
CA VAL A 236 11.85 -8.78 9.00
C VAL A 236 12.33 -7.55 8.26
N TRP A 237 11.46 -6.55 8.05
CA TRP A 237 11.85 -5.30 7.40
C TRP A 237 12.93 -4.56 8.19
N ILE A 238 12.83 -4.52 9.52
CA ILE A 238 13.84 -3.91 10.39
C ILE A 238 15.18 -4.65 10.27
N ALA A 239 15.17 -5.99 10.36
CA ALA A 239 16.39 -6.79 10.24
C ALA A 239 17.04 -6.60 8.86
N LEU A 240 16.28 -6.71 7.78
CA LEU A 240 16.77 -6.48 6.42
C LEU A 240 17.25 -5.03 6.23
N GLY A 241 16.58 -4.05 6.83
CA GLY A 241 16.96 -2.64 6.79
C GLY A 241 18.28 -2.36 7.50
N ILE A 242 18.49 -2.95 8.68
CA ILE A 242 19.78 -2.90 9.40
C ILE A 242 20.87 -3.56 8.56
N ILE A 243 20.59 -4.71 7.94
CA ILE A 243 21.57 -5.38 7.07
C ILE A 243 21.92 -4.53 5.83
N ALA A 244 20.90 -3.94 5.21
CA ALA A 244 21.03 -3.18 3.97
C ALA A 244 21.67 -1.81 4.17
N PHE A 245 21.38 -1.10 5.26
CA PHE A 245 21.82 0.29 5.46
C PHE A 245 22.78 0.47 6.64
N GLY A 246 22.80 -0.45 7.60
CA GLY A 246 23.66 -0.40 8.79
C GLY A 246 25.03 -1.04 8.60
N PHE A 247 25.15 -2.07 7.74
CA PHE A 247 26.43 -2.72 7.45
C PHE A 247 26.97 -2.35 6.07
N GLU A 248 28.29 -2.21 5.96
CA GLU A 248 28.99 -2.06 4.66
C GLU A 248 29.08 -3.39 3.90
N MET A 249 27.98 -4.14 3.81
CA MET A 249 27.90 -5.37 3.05
C MET A 249 27.99 -5.05 1.54
N GLY A 250 29.17 -5.31 0.95
CA GLY A 250 29.43 -5.03 -0.46
C GLY A 250 29.55 -3.53 -0.74
N ARG A 251 30.72 -3.07 -1.18
CA ARG A 251 30.95 -1.65 -1.45
C ARG A 251 30.15 -1.22 -2.69
N ILE A 252 29.20 -0.30 -2.51
CA ILE A 252 28.39 0.26 -3.59
C ILE A 252 28.78 1.72 -3.79
N ALA A 253 29.09 2.10 -5.02
CA ALA A 253 29.38 3.49 -5.37
C ALA A 253 28.14 4.39 -5.17
N ARG A 254 28.36 5.63 -4.71
CA ARG A 254 27.30 6.63 -4.59
C ARG A 254 26.59 6.83 -5.93
N SER A 255 25.28 6.95 -5.88
CA SER A 255 24.44 7.04 -7.07
C SER A 255 23.10 7.68 -6.75
N ARG A 256 22.43 8.20 -7.78
CA ARG A 256 21.11 8.84 -7.65
C ARG A 256 20.07 7.85 -7.14
N GLU A 257 20.14 6.59 -7.59
CA GLU A 257 19.28 5.52 -7.11
C GLU A 257 19.52 5.21 -5.62
N GLY A 258 20.77 5.28 -5.17
CA GLY A 258 21.12 5.12 -3.76
C GLY A 258 20.59 6.25 -2.88
N ASP A 259 20.68 7.49 -3.35
CA ASP A 259 20.10 8.65 -2.66
C ASP A 259 18.58 8.54 -2.59
N PHE A 260 17.93 8.09 -3.67
CA PHE A 260 16.48 7.85 -3.71
C PHE A 260 16.04 6.78 -2.72
N ARG A 261 16.76 5.65 -2.63
CA ARG A 261 16.46 4.61 -1.62
C ARG A 261 16.53 5.15 -0.20
N ARG A 262 17.49 6.04 0.12
CA ARG A 262 17.59 6.68 1.43
C ARG A 262 16.42 7.64 1.70
N LEU A 263 15.97 8.38 0.68
CA LEU A 263 14.79 9.24 0.80
C LEU A 263 13.52 8.41 1.06
N LEU A 264 13.31 7.34 0.29
CA LEU A 264 12.20 6.40 0.51
C LEU A 264 12.26 5.78 1.92
N LEU A 265 13.44 5.34 2.38
CA LEU A 265 13.63 4.80 3.72
C LEU A 265 13.26 5.83 4.80
N GLY A 266 13.73 7.08 4.66
CA GLY A 266 13.44 8.14 5.62
C GLY A 266 11.94 8.41 5.75
N LEU A 267 11.23 8.50 4.61
CA LEU A 267 9.77 8.67 4.60
C LEU A 267 9.05 7.42 5.14
N GLY A 268 9.55 6.22 4.86
CA GLY A 268 9.02 4.98 5.42
C GLY A 268 9.15 4.95 6.95
N ILE A 269 10.30 5.35 7.51
CA ILE A 269 10.50 5.46 8.95
C ILE A 269 9.54 6.49 9.57
N ILE A 270 9.37 7.66 8.94
CA ILE A 270 8.39 8.66 9.38
C ILE A 270 6.99 8.04 9.41
N ALA A 271 6.60 7.30 8.38
CA ALA A 271 5.29 6.67 8.29
C ALA A 271 5.08 5.57 9.35
N VAL A 272 6.12 4.80 9.73
CA VAL A 272 6.03 3.85 10.86
C VAL A 272 5.89 4.57 12.20
N LEU A 273 6.60 5.67 12.39
CA LEU A 273 6.65 6.37 13.68
C LEU A 273 5.45 7.29 13.92
N PHE A 274 4.87 7.87 12.86
CA PHE A 274 3.81 8.86 12.96
C PHE A 274 2.57 8.40 13.75
N PRO A 275 2.05 7.17 13.57
CA PRO A 275 0.94 6.67 14.39
C PRO A 275 1.25 6.58 15.89
N SER A 276 2.52 6.60 16.30
CA SER A 276 2.90 6.57 17.72
C SER A 276 2.72 7.92 18.43
N ILE A 277 2.49 9.01 17.69
CA ILE A 277 2.42 10.37 18.24
C ILE A 277 1.16 11.15 17.84
N TYR A 278 0.45 10.69 16.81
CA TYR A 278 -0.74 11.36 16.30
C TYR A 278 -1.81 10.34 15.94
N TYR A 279 -3.07 10.67 16.22
CA TYR A 279 -4.21 9.89 15.79
C TYR A 279 -5.18 10.72 14.95
N ILE A 280 -5.84 10.05 13.99
CA ILE A 280 -6.90 10.58 13.16
C ILE A 280 -8.24 10.17 13.78
N GLY A 281 -9.07 11.16 14.11
CA GLY A 281 -10.38 10.99 14.74
C GLY A 281 -11.45 10.48 13.78
N GLY A 282 -11.28 9.25 13.27
CA GLY A 282 -12.24 8.59 12.38
C GLY A 282 -13.35 7.82 13.11
N VAL A 283 -13.89 6.79 12.45
CA VAL A 283 -15.03 5.97 12.95
C VAL A 283 -14.71 5.31 14.30
N PHE A 284 -13.43 5.03 14.57
CA PHE A 284 -12.97 4.36 15.79
C PHE A 284 -12.48 5.32 16.89
N ALA A 285 -12.66 6.64 16.72
CA ALA A 285 -12.13 7.64 17.64
C ALA A 285 -12.78 7.65 19.04
N GLY A 286 -13.98 7.09 19.17
CA GLY A 286 -14.77 7.10 20.41
C GLY A 286 -14.38 6.04 21.44
N GLY A 287 -13.37 5.22 21.20
CA GLY A 287 -12.99 4.11 22.10
C GLY A 287 -11.50 3.75 22.04
N ASP A 288 -11.16 2.56 22.52
CA ASP A 288 -9.77 2.09 22.64
C ASP A 288 -9.01 1.97 21.31
N GLY A 289 -9.71 2.05 20.17
CA GLY A 289 -9.17 1.98 18.81
C GLY A 289 -8.76 3.32 18.18
N LYS A 290 -8.51 4.38 18.95
CA LYS A 290 -8.22 5.72 18.38
C LYS A 290 -7.13 5.75 17.31
N HIS A 291 -6.07 4.97 17.49
CA HIS A 291 -4.92 4.95 16.59
C HIS A 291 -5.11 4.05 15.37
N GLN A 292 -6.15 3.20 15.34
CA GLN A 292 -6.40 2.20 14.31
C GLN A 292 -6.41 2.78 12.91
N ASP A 293 -7.12 3.89 12.71
CA ASP A 293 -7.21 4.59 11.43
C ASP A 293 -5.85 5.07 10.94
N THR A 294 -5.06 5.66 11.85
CA THR A 294 -3.75 6.21 11.52
C THR A 294 -2.75 5.11 11.22
N VAL A 295 -2.77 4.03 12.02
CA VAL A 295 -1.95 2.83 11.77
C VAL A 295 -2.28 2.26 10.40
N PHE A 296 -3.57 2.07 10.09
CA PHE A 296 -3.99 1.54 8.80
C PHE A 296 -3.49 2.39 7.63
N LYS A 297 -3.75 3.70 7.69
CA LYS A 297 -3.40 4.65 6.62
C LYS A 297 -1.90 4.78 6.43
N PHE A 298 -1.09 4.75 7.48
CA PHE A 298 0.35 5.02 7.38
C PHE A 298 1.22 3.76 7.30
N TYR A 299 0.84 2.63 7.91
CA TYR A 299 1.66 1.42 7.87
C TYR A 299 1.72 0.80 6.47
N LEU A 300 0.61 0.86 5.71
CA LEU A 300 0.64 0.43 4.32
C LEU A 300 1.62 1.27 3.49
N GLN A 301 1.67 2.59 3.73
CA GLN A 301 2.61 3.49 3.05
C GLN A 301 4.05 3.29 3.50
N ALA A 302 4.27 3.05 4.79
CA ALA A 302 5.56 2.65 5.31
C ALA A 302 6.08 1.37 4.64
N TRP A 303 5.20 0.40 4.37
CA TRP A 303 5.54 -0.84 3.69
C TRP A 303 5.98 -0.58 2.25
N LEU A 304 5.25 0.27 1.52
CA LEU A 304 5.60 0.61 0.14
C LEU A 304 6.92 1.40 0.05
N LEU A 305 7.05 2.47 0.85
CA LEU A 305 8.23 3.33 0.86
C LEU A 305 9.46 2.59 1.40
N GLY A 306 9.35 2.09 2.63
CA GLY A 306 10.42 1.40 3.35
C GLY A 306 10.75 0.04 2.72
N GLY A 307 9.74 -0.76 2.38
CA GLY A 307 9.94 -2.06 1.76
C GLY A 307 10.63 -1.97 0.40
N THR A 308 10.25 -1.00 -0.45
CA THR A 308 10.93 -0.78 -1.73
C THR A 308 12.39 -0.36 -1.52
N ALA A 309 12.66 0.54 -0.56
CA ALA A 309 14.01 0.96 -0.23
C ALA A 309 14.88 -0.19 0.29
N ILE A 310 14.36 -0.93 1.29
CA ILE A 310 15.04 -2.02 1.97
C ILE A 310 15.25 -3.20 1.03
N GLY A 311 14.20 -3.66 0.35
CA GLY A 311 14.27 -4.79 -0.57
C GLY A 311 15.26 -4.54 -1.71
N SER A 312 15.22 -3.35 -2.33
CA SER A 312 16.13 -3.03 -3.44
C SER A 312 17.60 -2.86 -3.00
N GLU A 313 17.86 -2.24 -1.84
CA GLU A 313 19.21 -2.10 -1.30
C GLU A 313 19.76 -3.45 -0.82
N PHE A 314 18.97 -4.23 -0.08
CA PHE A 314 19.36 -5.54 0.44
C PHE A 314 19.76 -6.50 -0.69
N LEU A 315 18.89 -6.67 -1.69
CA LEU A 315 19.15 -7.59 -2.81
C LEU A 315 20.33 -7.15 -3.67
N LEU A 316 20.51 -5.82 -3.87
CA LEU A 316 21.66 -5.28 -4.58
C LEU A 316 22.97 -5.58 -3.82
N ARG A 317 23.00 -5.32 -2.51
CA ARG A 317 24.16 -5.58 -1.65
C ARG A 317 24.51 -7.05 -1.58
N LEU A 318 23.50 -7.89 -1.41
CA LEU A 318 23.66 -9.33 -1.42
C LEU A 318 24.32 -9.78 -2.73
N ARG A 319 23.80 -9.34 -3.88
CA ARG A 319 24.40 -9.64 -5.18
C ARG A 319 25.86 -9.20 -5.28
N VAL A 320 26.19 -7.99 -4.81
CA VAL A 320 27.58 -7.48 -4.84
C VAL A 320 28.48 -8.30 -3.93
N TRP A 321 28.02 -8.61 -2.72
CA TRP A 321 28.77 -9.37 -1.72
C TRP A 321 28.99 -10.83 -2.11
N SER A 322 28.01 -11.47 -2.76
CA SER A 322 28.07 -12.88 -3.18
C SER A 322 28.98 -13.13 -4.40
N ARG A 323 29.47 -12.11 -5.10
CA ARG A 323 30.36 -12.31 -6.26
C ARG A 323 31.69 -12.94 -5.84
N GLY A 324 31.94 -14.16 -6.32
CA GLY A 324 33.22 -14.86 -6.12
C GLY A 324 33.45 -15.44 -4.73
N LYS A 325 32.41 -15.55 -3.90
CA LYS A 325 32.51 -16.11 -2.53
C LYS A 325 31.86 -17.48 -2.41
N ALA A 326 32.50 -18.37 -1.65
CA ALA A 326 31.96 -19.70 -1.30
C ALA A 326 30.60 -19.62 -0.58
N PHE A 327 30.34 -18.53 0.14
CA PHE A 327 29.08 -18.32 0.86
C PHE A 327 27.93 -17.77 -0.01
N SER A 328 28.10 -17.70 -1.34
CA SER A 328 27.07 -17.19 -2.25
C SER A 328 25.80 -18.06 -2.26
N VAL A 329 25.94 -19.39 -2.36
CA VAL A 329 24.80 -20.31 -2.41
C VAL A 329 23.99 -20.30 -1.11
N PRO A 330 24.59 -20.48 0.09
CA PRO A 330 23.84 -20.45 1.34
C PRO A 330 23.06 -19.16 1.57
N ALA A 331 23.62 -18.01 1.17
CA ALA A 331 22.95 -16.72 1.35
C ALA A 331 21.69 -16.58 0.48
N TRP A 332 21.76 -17.01 -0.79
CA TRP A 332 20.59 -17.02 -1.67
C TRP A 332 19.55 -18.07 -1.26
N VAL A 333 19.99 -19.24 -0.76
CA VAL A 333 19.09 -20.23 -0.14
C VAL A 333 18.37 -19.62 1.07
N GLY A 334 19.07 -18.85 1.92
CA GLY A 334 18.47 -18.13 3.03
C GLY A 334 17.43 -17.10 2.59
N VAL A 335 17.67 -16.38 1.49
CA VAL A 335 16.67 -15.46 0.91
C VAL A 335 15.44 -16.20 0.40
N LEU A 336 15.62 -17.34 -0.28
CA LEU A 336 14.50 -18.16 -0.75
C LEU A 336 13.70 -18.76 0.41
N ALA A 337 14.37 -19.22 1.46
CA ALA A 337 13.72 -19.70 2.68
C ALA A 337 12.92 -18.58 3.36
N LEU A 338 13.51 -17.38 3.47
CA LEU A 338 12.81 -16.21 3.99
C LEU A 338 11.59 -15.87 3.13
N ALA A 339 11.72 -15.86 1.80
CA ALA A 339 10.59 -15.62 0.90
C ALA A 339 9.47 -16.67 1.08
N GLY A 340 9.82 -17.94 1.31
CA GLY A 340 8.86 -19.00 1.63
C GLY A 340 8.16 -18.81 2.98
N VAL A 341 8.85 -18.26 3.98
CA VAL A 341 8.22 -17.86 5.25
C VAL A 341 7.27 -16.69 5.05
N LEU A 342 7.71 -15.66 4.33
CA LEU A 342 6.91 -14.46 4.11
C LEU A 342 5.69 -14.72 3.21
N SER A 343 5.70 -15.79 2.41
CA SER A 343 4.54 -16.16 1.58
C SER A 343 3.41 -16.83 2.38
N LEU A 344 3.63 -17.21 3.64
CA LEU A 344 2.59 -17.85 4.46
C LEU A 344 1.37 -16.94 4.71
N ALA A 345 1.59 -15.65 4.92
CA ALA A 345 0.49 -14.70 5.17
C ALA A 345 -0.38 -14.49 3.92
N PRO A 346 0.18 -14.17 2.73
CA PRO A 346 -0.61 -14.08 1.51
C PRO A 346 -1.20 -15.43 1.10
N TYR A 347 -0.52 -16.55 1.38
CA TYR A 347 -1.10 -17.89 1.19
C TYR A 347 -2.39 -18.08 2.00
N ALA A 348 -2.39 -17.70 3.30
CA ALA A 348 -3.59 -17.80 4.13
C ALA A 348 -4.76 -17.00 3.53
N THR A 349 -4.48 -15.78 3.05
CA THR A 349 -5.49 -14.91 2.41
C THR A 349 -6.01 -15.49 1.10
N TRP A 350 -5.11 -15.93 0.23
CA TRP A 350 -5.45 -16.55 -1.06
C TRP A 350 -6.28 -17.82 -0.88
N LYS A 351 -5.90 -18.64 0.10
CA LYS A 351 -6.61 -19.89 0.41
C LYS A 351 -8.05 -19.62 0.78
N THR A 352 -8.33 -18.70 1.69
CA THR A 352 -9.73 -18.40 2.07
C THR A 352 -10.57 -17.94 0.89
N ARG A 353 -10.00 -17.13 -0.01
CA ARG A 353 -10.69 -16.66 -1.22
C ARG A 353 -10.94 -17.76 -2.26
N THR A 354 -10.20 -18.88 -2.17
CA THR A 354 -10.28 -20.01 -3.10
C THR A 354 -10.90 -21.27 -2.50
N GLN A 355 -11.21 -21.28 -1.20
CA GLN A 355 -11.82 -22.42 -0.49
C GLN A 355 -13.30 -22.60 -0.86
N GLY A 356 -13.48 -22.99 -2.13
CA GLY A 356 -14.70 -23.41 -2.76
C GLY A 356 -15.18 -22.35 -3.73
N TYR A 357 -14.82 -22.45 -5.01
CA TYR A 357 -15.52 -21.76 -6.11
C TYR A 357 -17.01 -22.19 -6.23
N GLY A 358 -17.65 -22.60 -5.13
CA GLY A 358 -18.88 -23.36 -5.10
C GLY A 358 -18.80 -24.60 -5.99
N GLU A 359 -19.95 -25.24 -6.20
CA GLU A 359 -20.14 -26.16 -7.32
C GLU A 359 -20.21 -25.40 -8.66
N GLU A 360 -20.46 -24.09 -8.63
CA GLU A 360 -20.68 -23.24 -9.81
C GLU A 360 -19.41 -22.84 -10.57
N GLY A 361 -18.24 -23.05 -9.98
CA GLY A 361 -16.94 -22.84 -10.61
C GLY A 361 -16.49 -21.37 -10.73
N LEU A 362 -15.40 -21.18 -11.46
CA LEU A 362 -14.81 -19.87 -11.74
C LEU A 362 -15.67 -19.09 -12.74
N SER A 363 -16.08 -17.88 -12.38
CA SER A 363 -16.77 -16.97 -13.30
C SER A 363 -16.29 -15.53 -13.14
N LEU A 364 -16.21 -14.80 -14.25
CA LEU A 364 -15.99 -13.35 -14.22
C LEU A 364 -17.30 -12.58 -14.03
N ASP A 365 -18.43 -13.22 -14.29
CA ASP A 365 -19.76 -12.63 -14.16
C ASP A 365 -20.21 -12.60 -12.70
N GLY A 366 -19.96 -11.46 -12.05
CA GLY A 366 -20.37 -11.16 -10.68
C GLY A 366 -21.89 -11.27 -10.45
N GLY A 367 -22.69 -11.19 -11.52
CA GLY A 367 -24.14 -11.31 -11.45
C GLY A 367 -24.61 -12.70 -11.02
N LYS A 368 -23.79 -13.74 -11.22
CA LYS A 368 -24.14 -15.12 -10.81
C LYS A 368 -24.33 -15.27 -9.31
N TRP A 369 -23.69 -14.43 -8.50
CA TRP A 369 -23.75 -14.48 -7.05
C TRP A 369 -24.77 -13.51 -6.45
N LEU A 370 -25.54 -12.80 -7.28
CA LEU A 370 -26.62 -11.94 -6.81
C LEU A 370 -27.86 -12.78 -6.48
N SER A 371 -28.45 -12.53 -5.31
CA SER A 371 -29.74 -13.12 -4.99
C SER A 371 -30.85 -12.52 -5.88
N GLN A 372 -31.98 -13.21 -5.99
CA GLN A 372 -33.14 -12.67 -6.72
C GLN A 372 -33.63 -11.34 -6.11
N SER A 373 -33.51 -11.18 -4.78
CA SER A 373 -33.77 -9.92 -4.09
C SER A 373 -32.80 -8.82 -4.50
N ASP A 374 -31.50 -9.11 -4.62
CA ASP A 374 -30.50 -8.12 -5.05
C ASP A 374 -30.75 -7.67 -6.48
N HIS A 375 -31.11 -8.60 -7.36
CA HIS A 375 -31.51 -8.29 -8.74
C HIS A 375 -32.69 -7.32 -8.78
N LYS A 376 -33.77 -7.61 -8.03
CA LYS A 376 -34.94 -6.72 -7.94
C LYS A 376 -34.58 -5.36 -7.36
N ALA A 377 -33.71 -5.30 -6.35
CA ALA A 377 -33.24 -4.05 -5.77
C ALA A 377 -32.44 -3.22 -6.79
N ILE A 378 -31.56 -3.86 -7.58
CA ILE A 378 -30.79 -3.19 -8.64
C ILE A 378 -31.72 -2.66 -9.73
N GLU A 379 -32.73 -3.43 -10.15
CA GLU A 379 -33.73 -2.98 -11.14
C GLU A 379 -34.53 -1.80 -10.61
N TRP A 380 -35.05 -1.90 -9.38
CA TRP A 380 -35.75 -0.80 -8.72
C TRP A 380 -34.89 0.47 -8.64
N LEU A 381 -33.61 0.34 -8.26
CA LEU A 381 -32.66 1.45 -8.21
C LEU A 381 -32.40 2.10 -9.57
N ARG A 382 -32.44 1.34 -10.67
CA ARG A 382 -32.28 1.87 -12.04
C ARG A 382 -33.47 2.73 -12.46
N GLU A 383 -34.65 2.47 -11.91
CA GLU A 383 -35.86 3.25 -12.17
C GLU A 383 -35.94 4.52 -11.33
N GLN A 384 -35.14 4.62 -10.26
CA GLN A 384 -35.12 5.81 -9.41
C GLN A 384 -34.24 6.92 -10.01
N ASN A 385 -34.72 8.15 -9.90
CA ASN A 385 -33.93 9.36 -10.15
C ASN A 385 -33.51 9.96 -8.80
N GLY A 386 -32.23 9.83 -8.43
CA GLY A 386 -31.74 10.38 -7.15
C GLY A 386 -30.29 10.03 -6.84
N VAL A 387 -29.83 10.49 -5.68
CA VAL A 387 -28.54 10.10 -5.10
C VAL A 387 -28.80 8.97 -4.11
N VAL A 388 -28.23 7.79 -4.35
CA VAL A 388 -28.22 6.71 -3.36
C VAL A 388 -27.27 7.14 -2.24
N VAL A 389 -27.81 7.25 -1.03
CA VAL A 389 -27.03 7.51 0.18
C VAL A 389 -27.10 6.26 1.03
N GLU A 390 -25.96 5.81 1.53
CA GLU A 390 -25.93 4.77 2.54
C GLU A 390 -26.71 5.26 3.76
N ARG A 391 -27.68 4.47 4.23
CA ARG A 391 -28.42 4.78 5.44
C ARG A 391 -27.40 4.79 6.58
N LEU A 392 -27.21 5.94 7.24
CA LEU A 392 -26.55 6.01 8.54
C LEU A 392 -27.47 5.32 9.57
N GLY A 393 -27.49 4.00 9.56
CA GLY A 393 -28.06 3.23 10.67
C GLY A 393 -27.17 3.43 11.89
N GLU A 394 -27.78 3.48 13.07
CA GLU A 394 -27.03 3.35 14.33
C GLU A 394 -26.10 2.15 14.21
N ASN A 395 -24.79 2.39 14.20
CA ASN A 395 -23.76 1.37 14.30
C ASN A 395 -23.89 0.72 15.68
N ASN A 396 -24.89 -0.13 15.87
CA ASN A 396 -24.99 -0.99 17.02
C ASN A 396 -23.92 -2.06 16.91
N ILE A 397 -23.35 -2.34 18.07
CA ILE A 397 -22.08 -3.02 18.35
C ILE A 397 -22.20 -4.54 18.12
N GLY A 398 -22.84 -4.96 17.03
CA GLY A 398 -23.11 -6.37 16.78
C GLY A 398 -23.64 -6.61 15.37
N GLY A 399 -22.71 -6.72 14.42
CA GLY A 399 -22.67 -7.77 13.38
C GLY A 399 -23.82 -8.02 12.39
N ASP A 400 -25.05 -7.55 12.60
CA ASP A 400 -26.19 -7.94 11.76
C ASP A 400 -26.75 -6.74 10.99
N TYR A 401 -26.58 -6.79 9.67
CA TYR A 401 -27.23 -5.90 8.72
C TYR A 401 -28.72 -6.24 8.63
N ILE A 402 -29.56 -5.57 9.41
CA ILE A 402 -31.00 -5.59 9.20
C ILE A 402 -31.37 -4.43 8.28
N ALA A 403 -31.59 -4.74 7.01
CA ALA A 403 -32.20 -3.82 6.06
C ALA A 403 -33.71 -3.76 6.32
N ASP A 404 -34.15 -2.83 7.18
CA ASP A 404 -35.57 -2.57 7.39
C ASP A 404 -36.03 -1.50 6.37
N VAL A 405 -36.88 -1.94 5.43
CA VAL A 405 -37.43 -1.10 4.36
C VAL A 405 -38.71 -0.47 4.88
N GLY A 406 -38.63 0.82 5.24
CA GLY A 406 -39.75 1.67 5.62
C GLY A 406 -39.82 2.91 4.74
#